data_AF-A0A1J3FMW1-F1
#
_entry.id   AF-A0A1J3FMW1-F1
#
_cell.length_a   1.000
_cell.length_b   1.000
_cell.length_c   1.000
_cell.angle_alpha   90.00
_cell.angle_beta   90.00
_cell.angle_gamma   90.00
#
_symmetry.space_group_name_H-M   'P 1'
#
loop_
_entity.id
_entity.type
_entity.pdbx_description
1 polymer ?
#
loop_
_entity_poly.entity_id
_entity_poly.type
_entity_poly.pdbx_seq_one_letter_code
_entity_poly.pdbx_strand_id
1 'polypeptide(L)'
;MLRRTKETRDKEGSLILELPPTDVQVIECEQSEAERDFYTALYKRSKVQFDQFVAQGRVLHNYANILELLLRLRQCCNHPFLVMSRA
;
A
#
# COMPACT_ATOMS: atom_id res chain seq x y z
N MET A 1 25.51 -10.27 -15.24
CA MET A 1 24.75 -9.54 -14.20
C MET A 1 25.70 -9.26 -13.04
N LEU A 2 25.82 -8.01 -12.59
CA LEU A 2 26.66 -7.63 -11.45
C LEU A 2 25.77 -7.45 -10.21
N ARG A 3 26.10 -8.12 -9.11
CA ARG A 3 25.40 -8.01 -7.81
C ARG A 3 26.42 -7.71 -6.71
N ARG A 4 26.17 -6.67 -5.93
CA ARG A 4 26.90 -6.32 -4.70
C ARG A 4 25.88 -5.96 -3.61
N THR A 5 26.25 -6.20 -2.37
CA THR A 5 25.49 -5.91 -1.15
C THR A 5 26.29 -4.96 -0.26
N LYS A 6 25.67 -4.40 0.78
CA LYS A 6 26.36 -3.58 1.80
C LYS A 6 27.49 -4.34 2.53
N GLU A 7 27.47 -5.67 2.47
CA GLU A 7 28.44 -6.57 3.08
C GLU A 7 29.56 -6.99 2.11
N THR A 8 29.50 -6.56 0.85
CA THR A 8 30.49 -6.99 -0.14
C THR A 8 31.87 -6.44 0.22
N ARG A 9 32.85 -7.35 0.24
CA ARG A 9 34.24 -7.05 0.56
C ARG A 9 35.11 -6.96 -0.69
N ASP A 10 36.15 -6.16 -0.61
CA ASP A 10 37.20 -6.09 -1.63
C ASP A 10 38.12 -7.33 -1.57
N LYS A 11 39.20 -7.34 -2.36
CA LYS A 11 40.12 -8.48 -2.41
C LYS A 11 40.96 -8.58 -1.13
N GLU A 12 41.05 -7.49 -0.39
CA GLU A 12 41.80 -7.28 0.84
C GLU A 12 40.96 -7.59 2.09
N GLY A 13 39.67 -7.92 1.91
CA GLY A 13 38.75 -8.30 2.96
C GLY A 13 38.05 -7.12 3.65
N SER A 14 38.30 -5.88 3.22
CA SER A 14 37.64 -4.68 3.73
C SER A 14 36.28 -4.49 3.07
N LEU A 15 35.34 -3.86 3.76
CA LEU A 15 34.05 -3.53 3.14
C LEU A 15 34.29 -2.56 1.98
N ILE A 16 33.72 -2.86 0.81
CA ILE A 16 33.81 -1.94 -0.35
C ILE A 16 33.12 -0.60 -0.04
N LEU A 17 32.16 -0.61 0.90
CA LEU A 17 31.39 0.56 1.24
C LEU A 17 30.96 0.51 2.72
N GLU A 18 31.35 1.53 3.48
CA GLU A 18 30.92 1.75 4.86
C GLU A 18 29.82 2.83 4.86
N LEU A 19 28.57 2.41 5.07
CA LEU A 19 27.44 3.33 5.16
C LEU A 19 27.17 3.70 6.62
N PRO A 20 26.77 4.95 6.89
CA PRO A 20 26.21 5.28 8.19
C PRO A 20 24.93 4.45 8.46
N PRO A 21 24.52 4.32 9.73
CA PRO A 21 23.27 3.68 10.09
C PRO A 21 22.09 4.30 9.31
N THR A 22 21.14 3.45 8.91
CA THR A 22 19.92 3.91 8.26
C THR A 22 18.98 4.47 9.32
N ASP A 23 18.58 5.74 9.16
CA ASP A 23 17.51 6.34 9.97
C ASP A 23 16.16 6.16 9.26
N VAL A 24 15.19 5.59 9.96
CA VAL A 24 13.84 5.34 9.44
C VAL A 24 12.84 5.91 10.44
N GLN A 25 12.06 6.89 9.97
CA GLN A 25 11.05 7.57 10.77
C GLN A 25 9.67 7.28 10.21
N VAL A 26 8.72 6.92 11.07
CA VAL A 26 7.30 6.75 10.72
C VAL A 26 6.58 8.04 11.12
N ILE A 27 6.01 8.73 10.14
CA ILE A 27 5.23 9.94 10.35
C ILE A 27 3.76 9.59 10.13
N GLU A 28 2.96 9.69 11.18
CA GLU A 28 1.51 9.52 11.09
C GLU A 28 0.86 10.82 10.64
N CYS A 29 0.07 10.75 9.57
CA CYS A 29 -0.64 11.88 9.00
C CYS A 29 -2.13 11.76 9.29
N GLU A 30 -2.73 12.84 9.78
CA GLU A 30 -4.18 12.93 9.94
C GLU A 30 -4.83 13.37 8.63
N GLN A 31 -5.94 12.72 8.29
CA GLN A 31 -6.80 13.15 7.18
C GLN A 31 -7.62 14.35 7.61
N SER A 32 -7.82 15.30 6.69
CA SER A 32 -8.84 16.34 6.85
C SER A 32 -10.25 15.71 6.94
N GLU A 33 -11.22 16.48 7.43
CA GLU A 33 -12.62 16.04 7.53
C GLU A 33 -13.17 15.57 6.17
N ALA A 34 -12.93 16.35 5.11
CA ALA A 34 -13.37 16.00 3.75
C ALA A 34 -12.74 14.71 3.21
N GLU A 35 -11.44 14.48 3.47
CA GLU A 35 -10.75 13.25 3.09
C GLU A 35 -11.27 12.04 3.88
N ARG A 36 -11.53 12.23 5.19
CA ARG A 36 -12.08 11.21 6.06
C ARG A 36 -13.48 10.80 5.64
N ASP A 37 -14.32 11.76 5.28
CA ASP A 37 -15.68 11.52 4.78
C ASP A 37 -15.65 10.74 3.47
N PHE A 38 -14.80 11.15 2.53
CA PHE A 38 -14.61 10.46 1.27
C PHE A 38 -14.11 9.02 1.48
N TYR A 39 -13.10 8.82 2.33
CA TYR A 39 -12.60 7.50 2.69
C TYR A 39 -13.69 6.63 3.32
N THR A 40 -14.49 7.19 4.23
CA THR A 40 -15.56 6.46 4.93
C THR A 40 -16.66 6.03 3.97
N ALA A 41 -17.04 6.89 3.02
CA ALA A 41 -18.00 6.54 1.97
C ALA A 41 -17.48 5.40 1.08
N LEU A 42 -16.21 5.48 0.66
CA LEU A 42 -15.55 4.43 -0.12
C LEU A 42 -15.48 3.11 0.65
N TYR A 43 -15.07 3.15 1.91
CA TYR A 43 -15.00 1.98 2.78
C TYR A 43 -16.35 1.28 2.94
N LYS A 44 -17.42 2.03 3.24
CA LYS A 44 -18.76 1.46 3.38
C LYS A 44 -19.20 0.74 2.09
N ARG A 45 -18.95 1.35 0.93
CA ARG A 45 -19.24 0.75 -0.38
C ARG A 45 -18.44 -0.54 -0.60
N SER A 46 -17.13 -0.51 -0.37
CA SER A 46 -16.26 -1.68 -0.50
C SER A 46 -16.64 -2.81 0.46
N LYS A 47 -17.04 -2.47 1.69
CA LYS A 47 -17.46 -3.44 2.71
C LYS A 47 -18.72 -4.19 2.30
N VAL A 48 -19.72 -3.48 1.76
CA VAL A 48 -20.94 -4.12 1.24
C VAL A 48 -20.62 -5.13 0.14
N GLN A 49 -19.74 -4.78 -0.80
CA GLN A 49 -19.33 -5.70 -1.88
C GLN A 49 -18.55 -6.91 -1.34
N PHE A 50 -17.66 -6.70 -0.37
CA PHE A 50 -16.96 -7.78 0.30
C PHE A 50 -17.92 -8.73 1.03
N ASP A 51 -18.90 -8.19 1.76
CA ASP A 51 -19.88 -8.99 2.51
C ASP A 51 -20.76 -9.84 1.58
N GLN A 52 -21.06 -9.36 0.38
CA GLN A 52 -21.72 -10.17 -0.65
C GLN A 52 -20.87 -11.38 -1.06
N PHE A 53 -19.55 -11.21 -1.25
CA PHE A 53 -18.67 -12.33 -1.56
C PHE A 53 -18.55 -13.33 -0.41
N VAL A 54 -18.57 -12.84 0.84
CA VAL A 54 -18.60 -13.69 2.05
C VAL A 54 -19.89 -14.49 2.11
N ALA A 55 -21.05 -13.85 1.96
CA ALA A 55 -22.35 -14.51 2.00
C ALA A 55 -22.50 -15.58 0.91
N GLN A 56 -21.87 -15.38 -0.25
CA GLN A 56 -21.84 -16.37 -1.34
C GLN A 56 -20.81 -17.50 -1.14
N GLY A 57 -19.92 -17.39 -0.15
CA GLY A 57 -18.80 -18.34 0.05
C GLY A 57 -17.74 -18.27 -1.06
N ARG A 58 -17.64 -17.13 -1.78
CA ARG A 58 -16.82 -16.97 -3.00
C ARG A 58 -15.66 -15.99 -2.84
N VAL A 59 -15.19 -15.77 -1.61
CA VAL A 59 -14.09 -14.83 -1.30
C VAL A 59 -12.84 -15.14 -2.12
N LEU A 60 -12.33 -16.38 -2.07
CA LEU A 60 -11.10 -16.76 -2.78
C LEU A 60 -11.26 -16.72 -4.31
N HIS A 61 -12.45 -17.07 -4.81
CA HIS A 61 -12.74 -16.98 -6.24
C HIS A 61 -12.68 -15.53 -6.75
N ASN A 62 -13.00 -14.56 -5.88
CA ASN A 62 -13.02 -13.14 -6.18
C ASN A 62 -11.79 -12.39 -5.64
N TYR A 63 -10.65 -13.06 -5.42
CA TYR A 63 -9.49 -12.43 -4.79
C TYR A 63 -9.03 -11.15 -5.52
N ALA A 64 -9.06 -11.15 -6.86
CA ALA A 64 -8.66 -9.99 -7.66
C ALA A 64 -9.58 -8.78 -7.41
N ASN A 65 -10.89 -9.01 -7.31
CA ASN A 65 -11.86 -7.98 -6.95
C ASN A 65 -11.61 -7.45 -5.54
N ILE A 66 -11.32 -8.32 -4.58
CA ILE A 66 -11.01 -7.91 -3.19
C ILE A 66 -9.73 -7.06 -3.15
N LEU A 67 -8.70 -7.46 -3.89
CA LEU A 67 -7.47 -6.68 -3.99
C LEU A 67 -7.71 -5.33 -4.66
N GLU A 68 -8.62 -5.23 -5.63
CA GLU A 68 -9.04 -3.95 -6.21
C GLU A 68 -9.73 -3.06 -5.16
N LEU A 69 -10.65 -3.61 -4.36
CA LEU A 69 -11.32 -2.85 -3.29
C LEU A 69 -10.31 -2.27 -2.30
N LEU A 70 -9.32 -3.08 -1.90
CA LEU A 70 -8.22 -2.62 -1.04
C LEU A 70 -7.33 -1.59 -1.73
N LEU A 71 -7.03 -1.78 -3.02
CA LEU A 71 -6.23 -0.83 -3.80
C LEU A 71 -6.89 0.55 -3.84
N ARG A 72 -8.22 0.61 -4.06
CA ARG A 72 -8.99 1.86 -4.07
C ARG A 72 -8.91 2.58 -2.71
N LEU A 73 -9.03 1.85 -1.60
CA LEU A 73 -8.88 2.42 -0.25
C LEU A 73 -7.46 2.96 -0.01
N ARG A 74 -6.43 2.26 -0.48
CA ARG A 74 -5.02 2.72 -0.37
C ARG A 74 -4.76 3.95 -1.23
N GLN A 75 -5.30 3.99 -2.45
CA GLN A 75 -5.22 5.17 -3.32
C GLN A 75 -5.87 6.39 -2.69
N CYS A 76 -7.02 6.20 -2.02
CA CYS A 76 -7.70 7.26 -1.28
C CYS A 76 -6.84 7.86 -0.17
N CYS A 77 -6.06 7.04 0.55
CA CYS A 77 -5.14 7.54 1.58
C CYS A 77 -4.01 8.41 1.03
N ASN A 78 -3.66 8.25 -0.25
CA ASN A 78 -2.65 9.07 -0.91
C ASN A 78 -3.27 10.35 -1.49
N HIS A 79 -4.32 10.22 -2.30
CA HIS A 79 -5.04 11.35 -2.87
C HIS A 79 -6.41 10.93 -3.45
N PRO A 80 -7.53 11.61 -3.14
CA PRO A 80 -8.87 11.25 -3.65
C PRO A 80 -8.95 11.14 -5.18
N PHE A 81 -8.17 11.94 -5.92
CA PHE A 81 -8.18 11.92 -7.39
C PHE A 81 -7.58 10.65 -8.01
N LEU A 82 -6.86 9.84 -7.24
CA LEU A 82 -6.41 8.53 -7.73
C LEU A 82 -7.56 7.52 -7.80
N VAL A 83 -8.65 7.78 -7.05
CA VAL A 83 -9.88 6.97 -7.08
C VAL A 83 -10.88 7.56 -8.07
N MET A 84 -11.01 8.89 -8.08
CA MET A 84 -11.86 9.62 -9.01
C MET A 84 -11.17 9.73 -10.37
N SER A 85 -11.32 8.72 -11.22
CA SER A 85 -10.92 8.82 -12.62
C SER A 85 -11.62 10.02 -13.26
N ARG A 86 -10.84 10.93 -13.87
CA ARG A 86 -11.38 11.85 -14.89
C ARG A 86 -11.73 10.99 -16.10
N ALA A 87 -13.01 10.92 -16.43
CA ALA A 87 -13.45 10.70 -17.80
C ALA A 87 -13.35 12.02 -18.56
#